data_AF-A0A6J4VRY0-F1
#
_entry.id   AF-A0A6J4VRY0-F1
#
_cell.length_a   1.000
_cell.length_b   1.000
_cell.length_c   1.000
_cell.angle_alpha   90.00
_cell.angle_beta   90.00
_cell.angle_gamma   90.00
#
_symmetry.space_group_name_H-M   'P 1'
#
loop_
_entity.id
_entity.type
_entity.pdbx_description
1 polymer ?
#
loop_
_entity_poly.entity_id
_entity_poly.type
_entity_poly.pdbx_seq_one_letter_code
_entity_poly.pdbx_strand_id
1 'polypeptide(L)'
;MFVLSTTSLGRQEFNMDGTTHPAVTALAAAVTDASRLLRVPVETIVVEYLEAKDWPDSCLGLPGEDDACADVVTPGFLIILGDGFSYRTDTEGNLRSDTGTLDAELRVDFRQVGGIGGWSSGYHADTTSLSPDDLTRLHQFIVDTEFFKLPAEVGNGDPISDMFSYTIFVAHGRRHHSVSTYDGGGPLEYPALGEFLAWLKSRSPEPGAVSA
;
A
#
# COMPACT_ATOMS: atom_id res chain seq x y z
N MET A 1 50.11 17.40 -44.12
CA MET A 1 49.78 18.22 -42.94
C MET A 1 48.28 18.13 -42.71
N PHE A 2 47.84 17.22 -41.86
CA PHE A 2 46.55 17.25 -41.16
C PHE A 2 46.74 16.40 -39.91
N VAL A 3 46.77 17.06 -38.76
CA VAL A 3 46.92 16.43 -37.45
C VAL A 3 45.49 16.21 -36.95
N LEU A 4 45.05 14.95 -36.90
CA LEU A 4 43.78 14.61 -36.26
C LEU A 4 44.06 14.44 -34.76
N SER A 5 43.71 15.48 -34.00
CA SER A 5 43.77 15.49 -32.55
C SER A 5 42.61 14.65 -32.01
N THR A 6 42.87 13.42 -31.60
CA THR A 6 41.90 12.61 -30.87
C THR A 6 41.87 13.07 -29.43
N THR A 7 40.88 13.89 -29.08
CA THR A 7 40.56 14.22 -27.69
C THR A 7 40.14 12.93 -26.97
N SER A 8 40.98 12.45 -26.07
CA SER A 8 40.68 11.37 -25.14
C SER A 8 39.54 11.82 -24.21
N LEU A 9 38.31 11.39 -24.50
CA LEU A 9 37.25 11.39 -23.50
C LEU A 9 37.68 10.42 -22.40
N GLY A 10 37.96 10.97 -21.22
CA GLY A 10 38.31 10.22 -20.03
C GLY A 10 37.28 9.11 -19.81
N ARG A 11 37.75 7.88 -19.91
CA ARG A 11 37.07 6.69 -19.42
C ARG A 11 36.86 6.93 -17.93
N GLN A 12 35.65 7.26 -17.50
CA GLN A 12 35.29 7.04 -16.10
C GLN A 12 35.38 5.53 -15.91
N GLU A 13 36.48 5.10 -15.30
CA GLU A 13 36.68 3.76 -14.82
C GLU A 13 35.64 3.52 -13.72
N PHE A 14 34.50 2.93 -14.10
CA PHE A 14 33.56 2.37 -13.15
C PHE A 14 34.27 1.18 -12.50
N ASN A 15 34.97 1.45 -11.40
CA ASN A 15 35.60 0.43 -10.57
C ASN A 15 34.50 -0.49 -10.04
N MET A 16 34.37 -1.68 -10.64
CA MET A 16 33.64 -2.81 -10.10
C MET A 16 34.51 -3.53 -9.07
N ASP A 17 34.85 -2.85 -7.98
CA ASP A 17 35.11 -3.53 -6.71
C ASP A 17 33.74 -3.78 -6.09
N GLY A 18 33.41 -5.03 -5.76
CA GLY A 18 32.10 -5.53 -5.35
C GLY A 18 31.55 -4.96 -4.03
N THR A 19 31.50 -3.64 -3.91
CA THR A 19 30.97 -2.90 -2.77
C THR A 19 29.60 -2.36 -3.18
N THR A 20 28.54 -3.03 -2.75
CA THR A 20 27.17 -2.54 -2.90
C THR A 20 27.08 -1.13 -2.32
N HIS A 21 26.61 -0.15 -3.11
CA HIS A 21 26.49 1.24 -2.66
C HIS A 21 25.54 1.30 -1.44
N PRO A 22 25.85 2.06 -0.37
CA PRO A 22 25.03 2.10 0.85
C PRO A 22 23.54 2.40 0.59
N ALA A 23 23.26 3.30 -0.35
CA ALA A 23 21.88 3.60 -0.76
C ALA A 23 21.13 2.38 -1.32
N VAL A 24 21.82 1.46 -2.01
CA VAL A 24 21.23 0.21 -2.52
C VAL A 24 20.94 -0.74 -1.36
N THR A 25 21.85 -0.84 -0.39
CA THR A 25 21.63 -1.63 0.84
C THR A 25 20.43 -1.12 1.62
N ALA A 26 20.37 0.19 1.86
CA ALA A 26 19.28 0.85 2.56
C ALA A 26 17.93 0.68 1.84
N LEU A 27 17.91 0.88 0.53
CA LEU A 27 16.70 0.72 -0.27
C LEU A 27 16.22 -0.73 -0.29
N ALA A 28 17.13 -1.68 -0.46
CA ALA A 28 16.79 -3.10 -0.42
C ALA A 28 16.19 -3.50 0.93
N ALA A 29 16.74 -2.99 2.05
CA ALA A 29 16.22 -3.24 3.38
C ALA A 29 14.79 -2.68 3.55
N ALA A 30 14.56 -1.42 3.15
CA ALA A 30 13.24 -0.79 3.23
C ALA A 30 12.19 -1.48 2.33
N VAL A 31 12.53 -1.79 1.07
CA VAL A 31 11.62 -2.49 0.15
C VAL A 31 11.30 -3.91 0.64
N THR A 32 12.28 -4.61 1.19
CA THR A 32 12.08 -5.96 1.75
C THR A 32 11.17 -5.92 2.97
N ASP A 33 11.36 -4.95 3.86
CA ASP A 33 10.50 -4.80 5.02
C ASP A 33 9.07 -4.41 4.62
N ALA A 34 8.91 -3.46 3.71
CA ALA A 34 7.60 -3.05 3.20
C ALA A 34 6.87 -4.20 2.50
N SER A 35 7.57 -4.96 1.64
CA SER A 35 7.03 -6.16 0.99
C SER A 35 6.56 -7.19 2.01
N ARG A 36 7.31 -7.41 3.10
CA ARG A 36 6.93 -8.31 4.19
C ARG A 36 5.71 -7.82 4.97
N LEU A 37 5.64 -6.53 5.27
CA LEU A 37 4.53 -5.93 6.01
C LEU A 37 3.23 -5.94 5.18
N LEU A 38 3.32 -5.56 3.91
CA LEU A 38 2.21 -5.48 2.98
C LEU A 38 1.84 -6.84 2.36
N ARG A 39 2.73 -7.83 2.49
CA ARG A 39 2.61 -9.16 1.87
C ARG A 39 2.45 -9.09 0.34
N VAL A 40 3.07 -8.10 -0.30
CA VAL A 40 3.08 -7.94 -1.76
C VAL A 40 4.47 -8.22 -2.32
N PRO A 41 4.60 -8.62 -3.59
CA PRO A 41 5.91 -8.79 -4.22
C PRO A 41 6.72 -7.48 -4.23
N VAL A 42 8.04 -7.56 -4.06
CA VAL A 42 8.94 -6.38 -4.02
C VAL A 42 8.84 -5.51 -5.26
N GLU A 43 8.43 -6.08 -6.40
CA GLU A 43 8.28 -5.38 -7.68
C GLU A 43 7.07 -4.43 -7.71
N THR A 44 6.10 -4.63 -6.80
CA THR A 44 4.93 -3.76 -6.67
C THR A 44 5.20 -2.55 -5.76
N ILE A 45 6.30 -2.58 -5.01
CA ILE A 45 6.68 -1.50 -4.10
C ILE A 45 7.28 -0.35 -4.91
N VAL A 46 6.60 0.79 -4.89
CA VAL A 46 7.05 2.01 -5.56
C VAL A 46 7.95 2.80 -4.61
N VAL A 47 9.08 3.30 -5.12
CA VAL A 47 9.97 4.22 -4.38
C VAL A 47 9.59 5.65 -4.76
N GLU A 48 9.11 6.44 -3.80
CA GLU A 48 8.66 7.82 -4.03
C GLU A 48 9.75 8.84 -3.71
N TYR A 49 10.57 8.56 -2.69
CA TYR A 49 11.63 9.46 -2.22
C TYR A 49 12.81 8.69 -1.64
N LEU A 50 14.03 9.18 -1.89
CA LEU A 50 15.26 8.68 -1.29
C LEU A 50 16.24 9.85 -1.13
N GLU A 51 16.69 10.09 0.10
CA GLU A 51 17.65 11.16 0.41
C GLU A 51 18.66 10.70 1.47
N ALA A 52 19.93 11.03 1.28
CA ALA A 52 20.96 10.84 2.31
C ALA A 52 20.74 11.83 3.46
N LYS A 53 20.72 11.33 4.70
CA LYS A 53 20.42 12.12 5.89
C LYS A 53 21.20 11.64 7.10
N ASP A 54 21.63 12.58 7.92
CA ASP A 54 22.24 12.31 9.21
C ASP A 54 21.18 12.27 10.31
N TRP A 55 21.20 11.20 11.10
CA TRP A 55 20.29 10.99 12.22
C TRP A 55 20.91 11.42 13.55
N PRO A 56 20.09 11.84 14.53
CA PRO A 56 20.61 12.37 15.80
C PRO A 56 21.20 11.31 16.73
N ASP A 57 20.84 10.04 16.54
CA ASP A 57 21.18 8.93 17.42
C ASP A 57 21.27 7.59 16.65
N SER A 58 21.73 6.53 17.32
CA SER A 58 21.81 5.17 16.77
C SER A 58 20.45 4.50 16.52
N CYS A 59 19.34 5.10 16.97
CA CYS A 59 17.97 4.67 16.68
C CYS A 59 17.34 5.48 15.55
N LEU A 60 18.14 6.23 14.80
CA LEU A 60 17.71 6.97 13.63
C LEU A 60 16.65 8.04 13.98
N GLY A 61 16.67 8.53 15.22
CA GLY A 61 15.69 9.46 15.77
C GLY A 61 14.29 8.88 15.94
N LEU A 62 14.17 7.55 16.08
CA LEU A 62 12.92 6.81 16.36
C LEU A 62 13.15 5.76 17.47
N PRO A 63 13.39 6.20 18.73
CA PRO A 63 13.54 5.28 19.85
C PRO A 63 12.22 4.54 20.15
N GLY A 64 12.29 3.22 20.33
CA GLY A 64 11.18 2.42 20.88
C GLY A 64 11.08 2.54 22.40
N GLU A 65 9.99 2.03 22.99
CA GLU A 65 9.70 2.17 24.43
C GLU A 65 10.80 1.60 25.34
N ASP A 66 11.49 0.54 24.90
CA ASP A 66 12.54 -0.16 25.65
C ASP A 66 13.96 0.04 25.07
N ASP A 67 14.12 0.94 24.10
CA ASP A 67 15.41 1.14 23.43
C ASP A 67 16.37 2.03 24.23
N ALA A 68 17.61 1.58 24.37
CA ALA A 68 18.73 2.39 24.84
C ALA A 68 19.60 2.83 23.64
N CYS A 69 19.25 3.96 23.03
CA CYS A 69 19.93 4.52 21.86
C CYS A 69 21.21 5.26 22.27
N ALA A 70 22.27 5.11 21.49
CA ALA A 70 23.49 5.89 21.67
C ALA A 70 23.33 7.28 21.04
N ASP A 71 23.73 8.32 21.77
CA ASP A 71 23.77 9.72 21.30
C ASP A 71 24.93 9.96 20.33
N VAL A 72 24.86 9.32 19.16
CA VAL A 72 25.84 9.43 18.08
C VAL A 72 25.14 9.79 16.78
N VAL A 73 25.71 10.76 16.06
CA VAL A 73 25.22 11.12 14.73
C VAL A 73 25.46 9.95 13.79
N THR A 74 24.38 9.39 13.24
CA THR A 74 24.42 8.20 12.37
C THR A 74 24.07 8.58 10.93
N PRO A 75 25.01 8.48 9.98
CA PRO A 75 24.72 8.69 8.57
C PRO A 75 23.80 7.62 8.01
N GLY A 76 22.94 8.00 7.08
CA GLY A 76 21.93 7.09 6.59
C GLY A 76 21.06 7.66 5.48
N PHE A 77 19.85 7.12 5.34
CA PHE A 77 18.89 7.53 4.31
C PHE A 77 17.47 7.63 4.85
N LEU A 78 16.77 8.69 4.45
CA LEU A 78 15.32 8.81 4.53
C LEU A 78 14.72 8.24 3.23
N ILE A 79 13.81 7.29 3.36
CA ILE A 79 13.18 6.60 2.23
C ILE A 79 11.67 6.70 2.41
N ILE A 80 10.97 7.16 1.37
CA ILE A 80 9.51 7.13 1.30
C ILE A 80 9.13 6.20 0.15
N LEU A 81 8.32 5.20 0.47
CA LEU A 81 7.75 4.27 -0.49
C LEU A 81 6.28 4.63 -0.71
N GLY A 82 5.68 4.00 -1.73
CA GLY A 82 4.26 4.10 -2.01
C GLY A 82 3.40 3.82 -0.77
N ASP A 83 2.19 4.37 -0.77
CA ASP A 83 1.23 4.26 0.34
C ASP A 83 1.62 4.93 1.66
N GLY A 84 2.68 5.76 1.65
CA GLY A 84 3.07 6.59 2.80
C GLY A 84 4.00 5.90 3.78
N PHE A 85 4.60 4.78 3.39
CA PHE A 85 5.63 4.12 4.18
C PHE A 85 6.89 4.98 4.23
N SER A 86 7.30 5.37 5.44
CA SER A 86 8.52 6.11 5.67
C SER A 86 9.48 5.30 6.54
N TYR A 87 10.71 5.21 6.02
CA TYR A 87 11.80 4.44 6.57
C TYR A 87 12.99 5.36 6.79
N ARG A 88 13.61 5.19 7.95
CA ARG A 88 14.90 5.75 8.30
C ARG A 88 15.88 4.61 8.36
N THR A 89 17.00 4.74 7.68
CA THR A 89 18.02 3.70 7.61
C THR A 89 19.38 4.27 7.95
N ASP A 90 20.32 3.46 8.43
CA ASP A 90 21.75 3.78 8.39
C ASP A 90 22.39 3.24 7.09
N THR A 91 23.70 3.46 6.95
CA THR A 91 24.46 2.97 5.78
C THR A 91 24.65 1.46 5.73
N GLU A 92 24.41 0.75 6.84
CA GLU A 92 24.52 -0.71 6.94
C GLU A 92 23.19 -1.41 6.61
N GLY A 93 22.10 -0.65 6.50
CA GLY A 93 20.76 -1.15 6.20
C GLY A 93 19.93 -1.46 7.44
N ASN A 94 20.37 -1.09 8.64
CA ASN A 94 19.49 -1.11 9.81
C ASN A 94 18.39 -0.08 9.58
N LEU A 95 17.13 -0.45 9.80
CA LEU A 95 15.98 0.37 9.49
C LEU A 95 15.06 0.56 10.70
N ARG A 96 14.43 1.73 10.76
CA ARG A 96 13.32 2.08 11.64
C ARG A 96 12.23 2.71 10.80
N SER A 97 10.98 2.34 11.05
CA SER A 97 9.83 2.92 10.35
C SER A 97 9.01 3.77 11.30
N ASP A 98 8.65 4.97 10.87
CA ASP A 98 7.67 5.83 11.55
C ASP A 98 6.22 5.44 11.23
N THR A 99 6.03 4.54 10.27
CA THR A 99 4.73 4.03 9.80
C THR A 99 4.12 3.06 10.82
N GLY A 100 4.93 2.64 11.81
CA GLY A 100 4.57 1.69 12.85
C GLY A 100 3.29 2.05 13.61
N THR A 101 2.32 1.14 13.55
CA THR A 101 1.00 1.05 14.21
C THR A 101 -0.21 1.67 13.54
N LEU A 102 -0.15 2.85 12.92
CA LEU A 102 -1.37 3.47 12.37
C LEU A 102 -1.51 3.25 10.87
N ASP A 103 -0.48 3.52 10.08
CA ASP A 103 -0.60 3.57 8.62
C ASP A 103 -0.61 2.19 7.93
N ALA A 104 -0.36 1.11 8.68
CA ALA A 104 -0.52 -0.27 8.23
C ALA A 104 -1.91 -0.88 8.53
N GLU A 105 -2.76 -0.21 9.33
CA GLU A 105 -4.09 -0.75 9.65
C GLU A 105 -5.02 -0.58 8.43
N LEU A 106 -5.19 -1.69 7.71
CA LEU A 106 -6.16 -1.83 6.65
C LEU A 106 -7.46 -2.44 7.18
N ARG A 107 -8.58 -1.77 6.92
CA ARG A 107 -9.94 -2.22 7.23
C ARG A 107 -10.83 -2.08 6.01
N VAL A 108 -11.73 -3.03 5.85
CA VAL A 108 -12.79 -2.99 4.86
C VAL A 108 -14.13 -3.34 5.50
N ASP A 109 -15.13 -2.51 5.23
CA ASP A 109 -16.52 -2.77 5.57
C ASP A 109 -17.34 -2.77 4.27
N PHE A 110 -17.99 -3.89 4.01
CA PHE A 110 -18.84 -4.09 2.85
C PHE A 110 -20.27 -4.33 3.28
N ARG A 111 -21.20 -3.63 2.63
CA ARG A 111 -22.63 -3.78 2.84
C ARG A 111 -23.35 -3.95 1.51
N GLN A 112 -24.19 -4.98 1.44
CA GLN A 112 -25.14 -5.21 0.37
C GLN A 112 -26.56 -5.07 0.94
N VAL A 113 -27.42 -4.28 0.29
CA VAL A 113 -28.82 -4.10 0.68
C VAL A 113 -29.74 -4.10 -0.53
N GLY A 114 -30.97 -4.58 -0.39
CA GLY A 114 -31.99 -4.49 -1.44
C GLY A 114 -32.64 -5.83 -1.78
N GLY A 115 -33.08 -5.96 -3.03
CA GLY A 115 -33.92 -7.07 -3.47
C GLY A 115 -35.36 -6.94 -2.96
N ILE A 116 -36.27 -7.70 -3.57
CA ILE A 116 -37.72 -7.66 -3.29
C ILE A 116 -38.04 -7.97 -1.81
N GLY A 117 -37.16 -8.71 -1.13
CA GLY A 117 -37.29 -9.04 0.29
C GLY A 117 -36.69 -8.02 1.27
N GLY A 118 -36.05 -6.94 0.78
CA GLY A 118 -35.40 -5.95 1.63
C GLY A 118 -34.22 -6.51 2.44
N TRP A 119 -33.44 -7.41 1.84
CA TRP A 119 -32.37 -8.13 2.53
C TRP A 119 -31.14 -7.27 2.73
N SER A 120 -30.35 -7.60 3.76
CA SER A 120 -29.01 -7.06 3.96
C SER A 120 -28.01 -8.17 4.22
N SER A 121 -26.84 -8.08 3.60
CA SER A 121 -25.66 -8.89 3.90
C SER A 121 -24.43 -7.99 3.95
N GLY A 122 -23.31 -8.50 4.46
CA GLY A 122 -22.09 -7.74 4.53
C GLY A 122 -20.90 -8.58 4.95
N TYR A 123 -19.73 -7.95 4.82
CA TYR A 123 -18.45 -8.52 5.18
C TYR A 123 -17.63 -7.41 5.84
N HIS A 124 -17.00 -7.70 6.97
CA HIS A 124 -16.05 -6.80 7.59
C HIS A 124 -14.74 -7.56 7.80
N ALA A 125 -13.63 -6.86 7.59
CA ALA A 125 -12.33 -7.42 7.85
C ALA A 125 -11.29 -6.33 8.11
N ASP A 126 -10.25 -6.74 8.81
CA ASP A 126 -9.10 -5.92 9.16
C ASP A 126 -7.81 -6.74 9.05
N THR A 127 -6.66 -6.10 9.31
CA THR A 127 -5.34 -6.75 9.25
C THR A 127 -5.19 -7.95 10.19
N THR A 128 -6.02 -8.05 11.22
CA THR A 128 -5.96 -9.11 12.24
C THR A 128 -6.86 -10.30 11.90
N SER A 129 -7.92 -10.07 11.13
CA SER A 129 -8.92 -11.08 10.73
C SER A 129 -8.69 -11.67 9.34
N LEU A 130 -7.87 -11.03 8.49
CA LEU A 130 -7.56 -11.51 7.14
C LEU A 130 -6.41 -12.54 7.12
N SER A 131 -6.57 -13.55 6.25
CA SER A 131 -5.45 -14.41 5.87
C SER A 131 -4.36 -13.62 5.13
N PRO A 132 -3.10 -14.10 5.11
CA PRO A 132 -2.03 -13.49 4.33
C PRO A 132 -2.41 -13.19 2.87
N ASP A 133 -2.93 -14.19 2.17
CA ASP A 133 -3.29 -14.08 0.76
C ASP A 133 -4.47 -13.12 0.54
N ASP A 134 -5.44 -13.10 1.45
CA ASP A 134 -6.57 -12.17 1.38
C ASP A 134 -6.17 -10.73 1.65
N LEU A 135 -5.22 -10.50 2.57
CA LEU A 135 -4.68 -9.18 2.85
C LEU A 135 -3.95 -8.63 1.61
N THR A 136 -3.08 -9.44 1.00
CA THR A 136 -2.41 -9.11 -0.26
C THR A 136 -3.43 -8.77 -1.34
N ARG A 137 -4.49 -9.58 -1.47
CA ARG A 137 -5.51 -9.36 -2.49
C ARG A 137 -6.33 -8.09 -2.23
N LEU A 138 -6.66 -7.79 -0.97
CA LEU A 138 -7.35 -6.56 -0.59
C LEU A 138 -6.50 -5.32 -0.91
N HIS A 139 -5.20 -5.34 -0.61
CA HIS A 139 -4.27 -4.28 -1.01
C HIS A 139 -4.25 -4.09 -2.52
N GLN A 140 -4.15 -5.17 -3.29
CA GLN A 140 -4.14 -5.11 -4.76
C GLN A 140 -5.41 -4.45 -5.30
N PHE A 141 -6.58 -4.77 -4.75
CA PHE A 141 -7.82 -4.11 -5.17
C PHE A 141 -7.83 -2.62 -4.89
N ILE A 142 -7.32 -2.18 -3.73
CA ILE A 142 -7.28 -0.76 -3.37
C ILE A 142 -6.38 0.02 -4.34
N VAL A 143 -5.24 -0.58 -4.72
CA VAL A 143 -4.30 0.01 -5.68
C VAL A 143 -4.90 0.02 -7.09
N ASP A 144 -5.37 -1.13 -7.60
CA ASP A 144 -5.87 -1.27 -8.97
C ASP A 144 -7.13 -0.43 -9.24
N THR A 145 -7.95 -0.20 -8.21
CA THR A 145 -9.13 0.66 -8.32
C THR A 145 -8.82 2.14 -8.11
N GLU A 146 -7.61 2.48 -7.66
CA GLU A 146 -7.28 3.78 -7.08
C GLU A 146 -8.35 4.23 -6.07
N PHE A 147 -8.77 3.33 -5.17
CA PHE A 147 -10.04 3.43 -4.43
C PHE A 147 -10.30 4.81 -3.80
N PHE A 148 -9.28 5.42 -3.20
CA PHE A 148 -9.37 6.73 -2.53
C PHE A 148 -9.60 7.92 -3.48
N LYS A 149 -9.51 7.72 -4.79
CA LYS A 149 -9.76 8.73 -5.83
C LYS A 149 -11.09 8.53 -6.56
N LEU A 150 -11.78 7.41 -6.30
CA LEU A 150 -13.08 7.15 -6.91
C LEU A 150 -14.12 8.19 -6.48
N PRO A 151 -15.14 8.43 -7.31
CA PRO A 151 -16.34 9.11 -6.86
C PRO A 151 -17.00 8.34 -5.70
N ALA A 152 -17.56 9.06 -4.73
CA ALA A 152 -18.30 8.45 -3.62
C ALA A 152 -19.53 7.64 -4.10
N GLU A 153 -20.07 8.01 -5.26
CA GLU A 153 -21.14 7.28 -5.94
C GLU A 153 -20.67 6.93 -7.34
N VAL A 154 -20.66 5.64 -7.64
CA VAL A 154 -20.33 5.10 -8.95
C VAL A 154 -21.61 4.56 -9.57
N GLY A 155 -21.93 5.00 -10.79
CA GLY A 155 -23.09 4.56 -11.55
C GLY A 155 -23.79 5.67 -12.33
N ASN A 156 -24.71 5.26 -13.20
CA ASN A 156 -25.45 6.16 -14.07
C ASN A 156 -26.94 6.15 -13.68
N GLY A 157 -27.36 7.17 -12.92
CA GLY A 157 -28.73 7.32 -12.46
C GLY A 157 -29.03 6.59 -11.15
N ASP A 158 -30.25 6.78 -10.66
CA ASP A 158 -30.67 6.26 -9.36
C ASP A 158 -30.95 4.75 -9.41
N PRO A 159 -30.59 3.98 -8.37
CA PRO A 159 -30.99 2.59 -8.25
C PRO A 159 -32.52 2.49 -8.22
N ILE A 160 -33.08 1.62 -9.07
CA ILE A 160 -34.51 1.28 -9.00
C ILE A 160 -34.78 0.35 -7.82
N SER A 161 -36.00 0.43 -7.27
CA SER A 161 -36.39 -0.08 -5.93
C SER A 161 -36.04 -1.54 -5.63
N ASP A 162 -35.91 -2.40 -6.64
CA ASP A 162 -35.68 -3.84 -6.45
C ASP A 162 -34.20 -4.25 -6.59
N MET A 163 -33.31 -3.31 -6.90
CA MET A 163 -31.89 -3.60 -7.12
C MET A 163 -31.13 -3.78 -5.82
N PHE A 164 -30.08 -4.59 -5.85
CA PHE A 164 -29.08 -4.53 -4.80
C PHE A 164 -28.22 -3.29 -4.96
N SER A 165 -28.08 -2.58 -3.84
CA SER A 165 -27.11 -1.52 -3.62
C SER A 165 -25.97 -2.04 -2.76
N TYR A 166 -24.79 -1.49 -2.99
CA TYR A 166 -23.54 -1.89 -2.40
C TYR A 166 -22.86 -0.66 -1.82
N THR A 167 -22.24 -0.80 -0.65
CA THR A 167 -21.36 0.22 -0.08
C THR A 167 -20.10 -0.46 0.38
N ILE A 168 -18.97 0.06 -0.09
CA ILE A 168 -17.63 -0.38 0.27
C ILE A 168 -16.99 0.78 1.02
N PHE A 169 -16.59 0.55 2.25
CA PHE A 169 -15.76 1.46 3.01
C PHE A 169 -14.38 0.83 3.16
N VAL A 170 -13.34 1.61 2.89
CA VAL A 170 -11.94 1.22 3.10
C VAL A 170 -11.28 2.27 3.97
N ALA A 171 -10.57 1.82 5.01
CA ALA A 171 -9.62 2.62 5.75
C ALA A 171 -8.23 1.99 5.65
N HIS A 172 -7.23 2.77 5.24
CA HIS A 172 -5.82 2.36 5.24
C HIS A 172 -5.04 3.46 5.93
N GLY A 173 -4.67 3.20 7.18
CA GLY A 173 -4.10 4.23 8.03
C GLY A 173 -5.05 5.38 8.29
N ARG A 174 -4.55 6.60 8.07
CA ARG A 174 -5.36 7.83 8.19
C ARG A 174 -6.30 8.08 7.00
N ARG A 175 -6.09 7.39 5.86
CA ARG A 175 -6.96 7.52 4.69
C ARG A 175 -8.21 6.67 4.89
N HIS A 176 -9.37 7.23 4.60
CA HIS A 176 -10.60 6.46 4.51
C HIS A 176 -11.47 6.98 3.36
N HIS A 177 -12.22 6.09 2.74
CA HIS A 177 -13.17 6.46 1.69
C HIS A 177 -14.33 5.47 1.65
N SER A 178 -15.48 5.92 1.14
CA SER A 178 -16.67 5.11 0.98
C SER A 178 -17.18 5.28 -0.44
N VAL A 179 -17.39 4.16 -1.14
CA VAL A 179 -17.94 4.11 -2.49
C VAL A 179 -19.23 3.33 -2.47
N SER A 180 -20.29 3.93 -3.00
CA SER A 180 -21.59 3.32 -3.20
C SER A 180 -21.85 3.05 -4.68
N THR A 181 -22.40 1.88 -4.99
CA THR A 181 -22.77 1.45 -6.35
C THR A 181 -23.97 0.51 -6.26
N TYR A 182 -24.57 0.14 -7.37
CA TYR A 182 -25.67 -0.83 -7.43
C TYR A 182 -25.46 -1.82 -8.56
N ASP A 183 -26.32 -2.84 -8.65
CA ASP A 183 -26.26 -3.85 -9.72
C ASP A 183 -26.24 -3.18 -11.11
N GLY A 184 -25.22 -3.45 -11.92
CA GLY A 184 -25.08 -2.87 -13.26
C GLY A 184 -24.68 -1.38 -13.32
N GLY A 185 -24.66 -0.68 -12.19
CA GLY A 185 -24.36 0.74 -12.09
C GLY A 185 -22.90 1.07 -11.85
N GLY A 186 -21.91 0.47 -12.52
CA GLY A 186 -20.51 0.79 -12.19
C GLY A 186 -19.45 -0.20 -12.66
N PRO A 187 -19.66 -1.52 -12.54
CA PRO A 187 -18.65 -2.50 -12.90
C PRO A 187 -18.20 -2.47 -14.37
N LEU A 188 -19.02 -1.92 -15.28
CA LEU A 188 -18.68 -1.80 -16.71
C LEU A 188 -17.72 -0.63 -17.01
N GLU A 189 -17.80 0.44 -16.23
CA GLU A 189 -16.91 1.61 -16.35
C GLU A 189 -15.65 1.45 -15.49
N TYR A 190 -15.79 0.75 -14.36
CA TYR A 190 -14.72 0.47 -13.41
C TYR A 190 -14.54 -1.05 -13.25
N PRO A 191 -13.85 -1.73 -14.19
CA PRO A 191 -13.71 -3.19 -14.17
C PRO A 191 -13.00 -3.70 -12.91
N ALA A 192 -11.96 -3.01 -12.43
CA ALA A 192 -11.28 -3.34 -11.18
C ALA A 192 -12.23 -3.25 -9.97
N LEU A 193 -13.15 -2.27 -9.95
CA LEU A 193 -14.16 -2.14 -8.90
C LEU A 193 -15.17 -3.30 -8.96
N GLY A 194 -15.50 -3.75 -10.18
CA GLY A 194 -16.33 -4.94 -10.40
C GLY A 194 -15.70 -6.22 -9.82
N GLU A 195 -14.40 -6.42 -10.05
CA GLU A 195 -13.67 -7.55 -9.47
C GLU A 195 -13.58 -7.47 -7.94
N PHE A 196 -13.33 -6.27 -7.40
CA PHE A 196 -13.30 -6.05 -5.96
C PHE A 196 -14.65 -6.35 -5.32
N LEU A 197 -15.74 -5.87 -5.92
CA LEU A 197 -17.09 -6.15 -5.46
C LEU A 197 -17.41 -7.65 -5.49
N ALA A 198 -17.01 -8.37 -6.54
CA ALA A 198 -17.20 -9.81 -6.63
C ALA A 198 -16.45 -10.56 -5.50
N TRP A 199 -15.23 -10.13 -5.18
CA TRP A 199 -14.42 -10.68 -4.10
C TRP A 199 -15.03 -10.42 -2.70
N LEU A 200 -15.63 -9.25 -2.47
CA LEU A 200 -16.34 -8.94 -1.22
C LEU A 200 -17.62 -9.77 -1.08
N LYS A 201 -18.37 -9.91 -2.18
CA LYS A 201 -19.59 -10.72 -2.21
C LYS A 201 -19.31 -12.19 -1.92
N SER A 202 -18.21 -12.75 -2.43
CA SER A 202 -17.85 -14.16 -2.16
C SER A 202 -17.49 -14.43 -0.70
N ARG A 203 -17.27 -13.38 0.11
CA ARG A 203 -16.97 -13.47 1.55
C ARG A 203 -18.15 -13.10 2.44
N SER A 204 -19.24 -12.62 1.84
CA SER A 204 -20.44 -12.25 2.55
C SER A 204 -21.37 -13.47 2.68
N PRO A 205 -22.11 -13.60 3.80
CA PRO A 205 -23.20 -14.57 3.89
C PRO A 205 -24.21 -14.41 2.75
N GLU A 206 -24.88 -15.49 2.35
CA GLU A 206 -25.94 -15.39 1.35
C GLU A 206 -27.05 -14.43 1.84
N PRO A 207 -27.49 -13.45 1.01
CA PRO A 207 -28.57 -12.54 1.37
C PRO A 207 -29.84 -13.31 1.75
N GLY A 208 -30.35 -13.08 2.96
CA GLY A 208 -31.54 -13.77 3.47
C GLY A 208 -31.26 -15.08 4.23
N ALA A 209 -30.01 -15.51 4.37
CA ALA A 209 -29.65 -16.55 5.32
C ALA A 209 -29.94 -16.05 6.75
N VAL A 210 -30.76 -16.79 7.50
CA VAL A 210 -31.09 -16.47 8.89
C VAL A 210 -29.82 -16.67 9.73
N SER A 211 -29.38 -15.64 10.47
CA SER A 211 -28.36 -15.80 11.50
C SER A 211 -28.84 -16.85 12.51
N ALA A 212 -28.13 -17.97 12.59
CA ALA A 212 -28.39 -19.06 13.54
C ALA A 212 -28.05 -18.65 14.97
#